data_AF-A0A3D6D787-F1
#
_entry.id   AF-A0A3D6D787-F1
#
_cell.length_a   1.000
_cell.length_b   1.000
_cell.length_c   1.000
_cell.angle_alpha   90.00
_cell.angle_beta   90.00
_cell.angle_gamma   90.00
#
_symmetry.space_group_name_H-M   'P 1'
#
loop_
_entity.id
_entity.type
_entity.pdbx_description
1 polymer ?
#
loop_
_entity_poly.entity_id
_entity_poly.type
_entity_poly.pdbx_seq_one_letter_code
_entity_poly.pdbx_strand_id
1 'polypeptide(L)'
;MNKTDQILACRVLANDYLYGRWQKIINTVCSLKDSASCDNYSTLSDFARLLLSLSPSEILKEDWMPALLSQRTSFTEARLRYCATHLLSACNNLACRNDQQYVYKLQLFCISFSDLLRSDADFMLIADIFSSSDSSTLLSQSIRIFYLAYRRRLRKSFPQQMTVVLGMHRSGTSALTGLLGNLGISGPLDPLGATENNLLGYWESTSLVTSSDRFLASQNSHWSQLYHWSFGWWKSAAALEWIDSYWHDLQNAYNTNEHFVLKDPRLCILLEGMIPCLIDSLLQLDFLLILR
;
A
#
# COMPACT_ATOMS: atom_id res chain seq x y z
N MET A 1 0.85 -34.82 -9.14
CA MET A 1 -0.35 -34.73 -8.27
C MET A 1 -1.58 -34.60 -9.16
N ASN A 2 -2.63 -35.41 -8.92
CA ASN A 2 -3.86 -35.28 -9.71
C ASN A 2 -4.59 -33.97 -9.34
N LYS A 3 -5.57 -33.53 -10.14
CA LYS A 3 -6.25 -32.24 -9.92
C LYS A 3 -6.98 -32.19 -8.57
N THR A 4 -7.64 -33.27 -8.17
CA THR A 4 -8.36 -33.35 -6.89
C THR A 4 -7.41 -33.19 -5.69
N ASP A 5 -6.24 -33.83 -5.73
CA ASP A 5 -5.20 -33.71 -4.72
C ASP A 5 -4.67 -32.27 -4.63
N GLN A 6 -4.52 -31.59 -5.78
CA GLN A 6 -4.05 -30.18 -5.82
C GLN A 6 -5.03 -29.26 -5.11
N ILE A 7 -6.33 -29.46 -5.29
CA ILE A 7 -7.33 -28.65 -4.61
C ILE A 7 -7.40 -28.97 -3.11
N LEU A 8 -7.29 -30.24 -2.72
CA LEU A 8 -7.27 -30.59 -1.31
C LEU A 8 -6.07 -29.93 -0.61
N ALA A 9 -4.91 -29.93 -1.25
CA ALA A 9 -3.73 -29.21 -0.78
C ALA A 9 -3.95 -27.69 -0.72
N CYS A 10 -4.61 -27.07 -1.73
CA CYS A 10 -4.99 -25.66 -1.65
C CYS A 10 -5.89 -25.37 -0.45
N ARG A 11 -6.88 -26.22 -0.15
CA ARG A 11 -7.76 -26.03 1.02
C ARG A 11 -6.99 -26.08 2.34
N VAL A 12 -6.03 -27.01 2.46
CA VAL A 12 -5.17 -27.12 3.63
C VAL A 12 -4.31 -25.85 3.78
N LEU A 13 -3.71 -25.37 2.69
CA LEU A 13 -2.93 -24.13 2.70
C LEU A 13 -3.78 -22.91 3.05
N ALA A 14 -5.00 -22.81 2.51
CA ALA A 14 -5.92 -21.72 2.85
C ALA A 14 -6.23 -21.70 4.36
N ASN A 15 -6.52 -22.87 4.94
CA ASN A 15 -6.72 -22.99 6.38
C ASN A 15 -5.45 -22.62 7.15
N ASP A 16 -4.30 -23.17 6.79
CA ASP A 16 -3.02 -22.86 7.44
C ASP A 16 -2.73 -21.34 7.41
N TYR A 17 -3.00 -20.70 6.28
CA TYR A 17 -2.87 -19.25 6.13
C TYR A 17 -3.79 -18.48 7.09
N LEU A 18 -5.07 -18.84 7.15
CA LEU A 18 -6.07 -18.16 8.00
C LEU A 18 -5.82 -18.35 9.51
N TYR A 19 -5.27 -19.51 9.88
CA TYR A 19 -4.86 -19.81 11.26
C TYR A 19 -3.47 -19.23 11.62
N GLY A 20 -2.86 -18.43 10.74
CA GLY A 20 -1.56 -17.81 11.00
C GLY A 20 -0.36 -18.76 10.94
N ARG A 21 -0.53 -19.96 10.37
CA ARG A 21 0.53 -20.97 10.20
C ARG A 21 1.34 -20.69 8.93
N TRP A 22 1.75 -19.45 8.71
CA TRP A 22 2.37 -19.01 7.44
C TRP A 22 3.70 -19.68 7.13
N GLN A 23 4.45 -20.16 8.14
CA GLN A 23 5.67 -20.94 7.90
C GLN A 23 5.41 -22.17 7.02
N LYS A 24 4.22 -22.79 7.15
CA LYS A 24 3.84 -23.92 6.30
C LYS A 24 3.63 -23.51 4.84
N ILE A 25 3.15 -22.29 4.59
CA ILE A 25 3.01 -21.73 3.24
C ILE A 25 4.40 -21.53 2.62
N ILE A 26 5.32 -20.89 3.35
CA ILE A 26 6.70 -20.65 2.93
C ILE A 26 7.38 -21.96 2.55
N ASN A 27 7.34 -22.95 3.46
CA ASN A 27 7.95 -24.26 3.24
C ASN A 27 7.35 -24.97 2.01
N THR A 28 6.03 -24.85 1.81
CA THR A 28 5.36 -25.44 0.65
C THR A 28 5.84 -24.80 -0.66
N VAL A 29 5.94 -23.46 -0.71
CA VAL A 29 6.47 -22.77 -1.90
C VAL A 29 7.94 -23.10 -2.15
N CYS A 30 8.77 -23.17 -1.12
CA CYS A 30 10.16 -23.62 -1.25
C CYS A 30 10.25 -25.03 -1.83
N SER A 31 9.48 -25.98 -1.29
CA SER A 31 9.47 -27.36 -1.82
C SER A 31 9.00 -27.47 -3.28
N LEU A 32 8.10 -26.56 -3.69
CA LEU A 32 7.60 -26.49 -5.07
C LEU A 32 8.60 -25.82 -6.03
N LYS A 33 9.56 -25.02 -5.51
CA LYS A 33 10.66 -24.45 -6.29
C LYS A 33 11.80 -25.46 -6.48
N ASP A 34 12.10 -26.28 -5.48
CA ASP A 34 13.18 -27.26 -5.52
C ASP A 34 12.87 -28.46 -6.44
N SER A 35 11.59 -28.71 -6.74
CA SER A 35 11.15 -29.75 -7.68
C SER A 35 11.26 -29.33 -9.16
N ALA A 36 12.38 -28.70 -9.54
CA ALA A 36 12.63 -28.06 -10.85
C ALA A 36 12.77 -29.03 -12.03
N SER A 37 11.72 -29.81 -12.30
CA SER A 37 11.56 -30.60 -13.52
C SER A 37 10.08 -30.70 -13.93
N CYS A 38 9.40 -29.57 -14.13
CA CYS A 38 8.31 -29.48 -15.11
C CYS A 38 7.75 -28.06 -15.21
N ASP A 39 7.68 -27.57 -16.45
CA ASP A 39 6.94 -26.40 -16.93
C ASP A 39 5.40 -26.48 -16.73
N ASN A 40 4.92 -27.08 -15.63
CA ASN A 40 3.49 -27.12 -15.31
C ASN A 40 3.20 -26.20 -14.12
N TYR A 41 2.78 -24.97 -14.42
CA TYR A 41 2.09 -24.08 -13.49
C TYR A 41 0.81 -24.78 -12.99
N SER A 42 0.93 -25.51 -11.88
CA SER A 42 -0.19 -26.19 -11.25
C SER A 42 -0.99 -25.21 -10.40
N THR A 43 -2.30 -25.41 -10.32
CA THR A 43 -3.21 -24.61 -9.48
C THR A 43 -2.71 -24.45 -8.05
N LEU A 44 -2.07 -25.49 -7.51
CA LEU A 44 -1.47 -25.45 -6.18
C LEU A 44 -0.27 -24.50 -6.09
N SER A 45 0.60 -24.49 -7.10
CA SER A 45 1.76 -23.60 -7.15
C SER A 45 1.34 -22.14 -7.19
N ASP A 46 0.38 -21.79 -8.04
CA ASP A 46 -0.11 -20.42 -8.16
C ASP A 46 -0.84 -19.97 -6.88
N PHE A 47 -1.66 -20.85 -6.30
CA PHE A 47 -2.35 -20.57 -5.05
C PHE A 47 -1.38 -20.40 -3.87
N ALA A 48 -0.36 -21.26 -3.77
CA ALA A 48 0.66 -21.16 -2.74
C ALA A 48 1.49 -19.88 -2.89
N ARG A 49 1.83 -19.46 -4.12
CA ARG A 49 2.52 -18.18 -4.39
C ARG A 49 1.65 -16.98 -4.04
N LEU A 50 0.34 -17.03 -4.30
CA LEU A 50 -0.60 -15.99 -3.89
C LEU A 50 -0.66 -15.87 -2.37
N LEU A 51 -0.82 -16.99 -1.65
CA LEU A 51 -0.82 -16.96 -0.19
C LEU A 51 0.53 -16.50 0.37
N LEU A 52 1.64 -16.89 -0.27
CA LEU A 52 2.96 -16.42 0.12
C LEU A 52 3.09 -14.91 -0.08
N SER A 53 2.66 -14.33 -1.20
CA SER A 53 2.77 -12.89 -1.46
C SER A 53 1.96 -12.01 -0.50
N LEU A 54 0.92 -12.60 0.10
CA LEU A 54 0.10 -12.01 1.15
C LEU A 54 0.60 -12.35 2.57
N SER A 55 1.51 -13.31 2.71
CA SER A 55 2.04 -13.70 4.02
C SER A 55 2.83 -12.55 4.64
N PRO A 56 2.81 -12.42 5.98
CA PRO A 56 3.53 -11.33 6.63
C PRO A 56 5.03 -11.33 6.37
N SER A 57 5.70 -12.48 6.28
CA SER A 57 7.14 -12.50 5.94
C SER A 57 7.43 -11.84 4.59
N GLU A 58 6.57 -12.06 3.59
CA GLU A 58 6.72 -11.40 2.28
C GLU A 58 6.30 -9.94 2.32
N ILE A 59 5.18 -9.61 2.97
CA ILE A 59 4.69 -8.23 3.11
C ILE A 59 5.74 -7.38 3.83
N LEU A 60 6.37 -7.93 4.86
CA LEU A 60 7.22 -7.21 5.80
C LEU A 60 8.71 -7.26 5.47
N LYS A 61 9.16 -8.23 4.64
CA LYS A 61 10.57 -8.46 4.28
C LYS A 61 11.52 -8.52 5.49
N GLU A 62 11.03 -8.91 6.67
CA GLU A 62 11.78 -9.04 7.93
C GLU A 62 11.33 -10.29 8.70
N ASP A 63 12.17 -10.79 9.61
CA ASP A 63 11.84 -11.85 10.58
C ASP A 63 10.80 -11.35 11.58
N TRP A 64 9.52 -11.38 11.19
CA TRP A 64 8.41 -11.00 12.05
C TRP A 64 7.78 -12.24 12.69
N MET A 65 7.81 -12.27 14.03
CA MET A 65 6.91 -13.09 14.83
C MET A 65 5.80 -12.19 15.37
N PRO A 66 4.58 -12.21 14.82
CA PRO A 66 3.48 -11.49 15.44
C PRO A 66 3.29 -11.96 16.87
N ALA A 67 2.91 -11.04 17.75
CA ALA A 67 2.11 -11.45 18.90
C ALA A 67 0.87 -12.17 18.35
N LEU A 68 0.65 -13.42 18.77
CA LEU A 68 -0.62 -14.12 18.59
C LEU A 68 -1.73 -13.15 19.00
N LEU A 69 -2.60 -12.77 18.05
CA LEU A 69 -3.77 -11.91 18.30
C LEU A 69 -4.52 -12.49 19.50
N SER A 70 -4.36 -11.87 20.66
CA SER A 70 -4.79 -12.43 21.94
C SER A 70 -6.30 -12.30 22.14
N GLN A 71 -6.97 -11.41 21.39
CA GLN A 71 -8.43 -11.31 21.37
C GLN A 71 -8.93 -10.93 19.97
N ARG A 72 -9.64 -11.86 19.31
CA ARG A 72 -10.53 -11.54 18.19
C ARG A 72 -11.94 -11.39 18.74
N THR A 73 -12.65 -10.34 18.34
CA THR A 73 -14.08 -10.24 18.66
C THR A 73 -14.84 -11.35 17.93
N SER A 74 -15.97 -11.82 18.49
CA SER A 74 -16.81 -12.83 17.85
C SER A 74 -17.26 -12.43 16.43
N PHE A 75 -17.38 -11.12 16.19
CA PHE A 75 -17.76 -10.55 14.92
C PHE A 75 -16.63 -10.57 13.88
N THR A 76 -15.40 -10.18 14.27
CA THR A 76 -14.21 -10.30 13.41
C THR A 76 -13.95 -11.77 13.03
N GLU A 77 -14.11 -12.69 13.99
CA GLU A 77 -14.00 -14.14 13.78
C GLU A 77 -15.05 -14.64 12.76
N ALA A 78 -16.30 -14.16 12.84
CA ALA A 78 -17.36 -14.52 11.90
C ALA A 78 -17.09 -14.01 10.49
N ARG A 79 -16.62 -12.76 10.34
CA ARG A 79 -16.26 -12.17 9.03
C ARG A 79 -15.06 -12.89 8.40
N LEU A 80 -14.05 -13.24 9.19
CA LEU A 80 -12.92 -14.07 8.75
C LEU A 80 -13.38 -15.45 8.25
N ARG A 81 -14.30 -16.11 8.96
CA ARG A 81 -14.90 -17.37 8.51
C ARG A 81 -15.65 -17.22 7.19
N TYR A 82 -16.32 -16.08 6.98
CA TYR A 82 -17.00 -15.77 5.72
C TYR A 82 -16.01 -15.65 4.55
N CYS A 83 -14.92 -14.90 4.75
CA CYS A 83 -13.81 -14.80 3.79
C CYS A 83 -13.23 -16.20 3.48
N ALA A 84 -12.92 -16.98 4.52
CA ALA A 84 -12.43 -18.34 4.39
C ALA A 84 -13.35 -19.23 3.56
N THR A 85 -14.66 -19.14 3.79
CA THR A 85 -15.68 -19.93 3.09
C THR A 85 -15.68 -19.63 1.60
N HIS A 86 -15.64 -18.35 1.21
CA HIS A 86 -15.61 -17.97 -0.20
C HIS A 86 -14.32 -18.40 -0.89
N LEU A 87 -13.17 -18.24 -0.24
CA LEU A 87 -11.87 -18.68 -0.78
C LEU A 87 -11.84 -20.20 -0.98
N LEU A 88 -12.23 -20.98 0.03
CA LEU A 88 -12.30 -22.45 -0.06
C LEU A 88 -13.30 -22.90 -1.13
N SER A 89 -14.42 -22.19 -1.29
CA SER A 89 -15.42 -22.47 -2.33
C SER A 89 -14.89 -22.14 -3.73
N ALA A 90 -14.10 -21.08 -3.90
CA ALA A 90 -13.41 -20.79 -5.15
C ALA A 90 -12.44 -21.93 -5.51
N CYS A 91 -11.60 -22.35 -4.57
CA CYS A 91 -10.71 -23.51 -4.78
C CYS A 91 -11.50 -24.78 -5.17
N ASN A 92 -12.67 -25.02 -4.57
CA ASN A 92 -13.51 -26.16 -4.93
C ASN A 92 -14.04 -26.09 -6.36
N ASN A 93 -14.55 -24.93 -6.78
CA ASN A 93 -15.09 -24.76 -8.13
C ASN A 93 -14.00 -24.86 -9.19
N LEU A 94 -12.80 -24.38 -8.88
CA LEU A 94 -11.61 -24.57 -9.73
C LEU A 94 -11.26 -26.06 -9.89
N ALA A 95 -11.42 -26.87 -8.83
CA ALA A 95 -11.32 -28.33 -8.88
C ALA A 95 -12.27 -28.94 -9.89
N CYS A 96 -13.53 -28.55 -9.78
CA CYS A 96 -14.63 -29.09 -10.58
C CYS A 96 -14.65 -28.54 -12.01
N ARG A 97 -13.66 -27.72 -12.43
CA ARG A 97 -13.65 -27.01 -13.73
C ARG A 97 -14.91 -26.17 -13.95
N ASN A 98 -15.46 -25.62 -12.87
CA ASN A 98 -16.57 -24.70 -12.93
C ASN A 98 -16.04 -23.27 -12.88
N ASP A 99 -15.46 -22.84 -14.00
CA ASP A 99 -14.71 -21.58 -14.09
C ASP A 99 -15.59 -20.37 -13.78
N GLN A 100 -16.86 -20.41 -14.19
CA GLN A 100 -17.85 -19.37 -13.87
C GLN A 100 -18.06 -19.24 -12.35
N GLN A 101 -18.24 -20.37 -11.64
CA GLN A 101 -18.39 -20.35 -10.18
C GLN A 101 -17.09 -20.05 -9.45
N TYR A 102 -15.94 -20.44 -10.00
CA TYR A 102 -14.64 -20.07 -9.46
C TYR A 102 -14.46 -18.55 -9.41
N VAL A 103 -14.69 -17.87 -10.54
CA VAL A 103 -14.59 -16.40 -10.63
C VAL A 103 -15.60 -15.73 -9.70
N TYR A 104 -16.84 -16.22 -9.69
CA TYR A 104 -17.89 -15.69 -8.81
C TYR A 104 -17.53 -15.80 -7.32
N LYS A 105 -16.97 -16.94 -6.88
CA LYS A 105 -16.56 -17.13 -5.48
C LYS A 105 -15.34 -16.29 -5.10
N LEU A 106 -14.42 -16.06 -6.04
CA LEU A 106 -13.31 -15.11 -5.85
C LEU A 106 -13.81 -13.68 -5.65
N GLN A 107 -14.78 -13.24 -6.46
CA GLN A 107 -15.39 -11.92 -6.30
C GLN A 107 -16.08 -11.79 -4.93
N LEU A 108 -16.80 -12.81 -4.48
CA LEU A 108 -17.43 -12.80 -3.15
C LEU A 108 -16.41 -12.81 -2.00
N PHE A 109 -15.27 -13.50 -2.17
CA PHE A 109 -14.15 -13.40 -1.22
C PHE A 109 -13.63 -11.97 -1.15
N CYS A 110 -13.37 -11.35 -2.31
CA CYS A 110 -12.91 -9.96 -2.39
C CYS A 110 -13.88 -8.99 -1.71
N ILE A 111 -15.19 -9.14 -1.94
CA ILE A 111 -16.24 -8.32 -1.28
C ILE A 111 -16.25 -8.56 0.23
N SER A 112 -16.24 -9.83 0.67
CA SER A 112 -16.28 -10.16 2.10
C SER A 112 -15.03 -9.70 2.83
N PHE A 113 -13.87 -9.79 2.17
CA PHE A 113 -12.60 -9.36 2.71
C PHE A 113 -12.50 -7.83 2.72
N SER A 114 -13.02 -7.16 1.69
CA SER A 114 -13.26 -5.72 1.67
C SER A 114 -14.13 -5.29 2.86
N ASP A 115 -15.25 -5.97 3.12
CA ASP A 115 -16.10 -5.66 4.27
C ASP A 115 -15.42 -5.95 5.62
N LEU A 116 -14.63 -7.02 5.73
CA LEU A 116 -13.82 -7.28 6.91
C LEU A 116 -12.83 -6.14 7.15
N LEU A 117 -12.16 -5.67 6.09
CA LEU A 117 -11.28 -4.52 6.14
C LEU A 117 -12.05 -3.26 6.52
N ARG A 118 -13.23 -2.99 5.94
CA ARG A 118 -14.08 -1.84 6.33
C ARG A 118 -14.57 -1.86 7.78
N SER A 119 -14.71 -3.04 8.38
CA SER A 119 -15.09 -3.12 9.80
C SER A 119 -14.01 -2.66 10.76
N ASP A 120 -12.79 -2.50 10.25
CA ASP A 120 -11.68 -1.86 10.92
C ASP A 120 -11.45 -0.50 10.23
N ALA A 121 -11.72 0.61 10.92
CA ALA A 121 -11.76 1.94 10.32
C ALA A 121 -10.46 2.28 9.55
N ASP A 122 -9.36 1.64 9.93
CA ASP A 122 -8.03 1.80 9.39
C ASP A 122 -7.90 1.27 7.93
N PHE A 123 -8.75 0.35 7.48
CA PHE A 123 -8.61 -0.28 6.16
C PHE A 123 -9.69 0.12 5.15
N MET A 124 -10.48 1.16 5.43
CA MET A 124 -11.58 1.64 4.57
C MET A 124 -11.14 1.99 3.14
N LEU A 125 -9.99 2.65 2.96
CA LEU A 125 -9.46 3.03 1.63
C LEU A 125 -8.94 1.83 0.83
N ILE A 126 -8.51 0.76 1.50
CA ILE A 126 -8.05 -0.48 0.86
C ILE A 126 -9.25 -1.31 0.36
N ALA A 127 -10.41 -1.12 0.98
CA ALA A 127 -11.62 -1.88 0.66
C ALA A 127 -12.21 -1.56 -0.72
N ASP A 128 -12.02 -0.36 -1.27
CA ASP A 128 -12.57 0.04 -2.56
C ASP A 128 -11.77 -0.52 -3.76
N ILE A 129 -10.51 -0.90 -3.51
CA ILE A 129 -9.62 -1.54 -4.49
C ILE A 129 -10.18 -2.89 -4.98
N PHE A 130 -10.98 -3.57 -4.15
CA PHE A 130 -11.57 -4.88 -4.43
C PHE A 130 -12.65 -4.88 -5.52
N SER A 131 -13.17 -3.72 -5.90
CA SER A 131 -14.13 -3.60 -7.00
C SER A 131 -13.47 -3.60 -8.39
N SER A 132 -12.13 -3.61 -8.46
CA SER A 132 -11.36 -3.55 -9.71
C SER A 132 -10.87 -4.92 -10.21
N SER A 133 -10.69 -5.07 -11.53
CA SER A 133 -10.25 -6.32 -12.18
C SER A 133 -8.80 -6.74 -11.88
N ASP A 134 -7.97 -5.82 -11.37
CA ASP A 134 -6.54 -6.03 -11.02
C ASP A 134 -6.31 -6.13 -9.48
N SER A 135 -7.35 -6.49 -8.73
CA SER A 135 -7.46 -6.28 -7.28
C SER A 135 -6.39 -6.94 -6.40
N SER A 136 -5.81 -8.09 -6.76
CA SER A 136 -4.90 -8.83 -5.87
C SER A 136 -3.53 -8.16 -5.70
N THR A 137 -2.93 -7.71 -6.80
CA THR A 137 -1.64 -6.99 -6.76
C THR A 137 -1.80 -5.63 -6.09
N LEU A 138 -2.86 -4.90 -6.43
CA LEU A 138 -3.17 -3.60 -5.81
C LEU A 138 -3.38 -3.71 -4.31
N LEU A 139 -4.07 -4.77 -3.87
CA LEU A 139 -4.31 -5.04 -2.46
C LEU A 139 -3.00 -5.33 -1.71
N SER A 140 -2.20 -6.27 -2.21
CA SER A 140 -0.91 -6.61 -1.56
C SER A 140 -0.05 -5.36 -1.39
N GLN A 141 0.01 -4.53 -2.43
CA GLN A 141 0.77 -3.29 -2.42
C GLN A 141 0.21 -2.27 -1.43
N SER A 142 -1.10 -2.07 -1.42
CA SER A 142 -1.74 -1.10 -0.51
C SER A 142 -1.60 -1.51 0.95
N ILE A 143 -1.69 -2.81 1.26
CA ILE A 143 -1.43 -3.32 2.61
C ILE A 143 0.04 -3.09 3.01
N ARG A 144 1.00 -3.32 2.09
CA ARG A 144 2.42 -3.06 2.35
C ARG A 144 2.66 -1.59 2.67
N ILE A 145 2.11 -0.69 1.86
CA ILE A 145 2.22 0.75 2.01
C ILE A 145 1.62 1.22 3.34
N PHE A 146 0.37 0.81 3.63
CA PHE A 146 -0.27 1.06 4.94
C PHE A 146 0.60 0.58 6.10
N TYR A 147 1.11 -0.65 6.04
CA TYR A 147 1.84 -1.22 7.16
C TYR A 147 3.20 -0.53 7.37
N LEU A 148 3.87 -0.11 6.30
CA LEU A 148 5.08 0.72 6.39
C LEU A 148 4.79 2.00 7.20
N ALA A 149 3.69 2.70 6.90
CA ALA A 149 3.26 3.86 7.67
C ALA A 149 2.86 3.53 9.11
N TYR A 150 2.08 2.48 9.33
CA TYR A 150 1.68 2.02 10.66
C TYR A 150 2.89 1.70 11.56
N ARG A 151 3.92 1.01 11.03
CA ARG A 151 5.17 0.77 11.77
C ARG A 151 5.88 2.06 12.15
N ARG A 152 5.98 3.00 11.20
CA ARG A 152 6.58 4.32 11.46
C ARG A 152 5.79 5.05 12.54
N ARG A 153 4.46 4.96 12.53
CA ARG A 153 3.59 5.55 13.55
C ARG A 153 3.86 4.97 14.93
N LEU A 154 3.99 3.64 15.05
CA LEU A 154 4.36 2.96 16.30
C LEU A 154 5.75 3.38 16.81
N ARG A 155 6.68 3.67 15.90
CA ARG A 155 8.04 4.15 16.22
C ARG A 155 8.15 5.67 16.40
N LYS A 156 7.02 6.41 16.32
CA LYS A 156 6.97 7.88 16.35
C LYS A 156 7.81 8.55 15.24
N SER A 157 8.00 7.84 14.13
CA SER A 157 8.70 8.31 12.93
C SER A 157 7.76 8.55 11.75
N PHE A 158 6.46 8.65 12.03
CA PHE A 158 5.43 9.05 11.07
C PHE A 158 4.77 10.35 11.56
N PRO A 159 4.42 11.28 10.65
CA PRO A 159 3.70 12.50 11.01
C PRO A 159 2.44 12.23 11.82
N GLN A 160 2.15 13.07 12.81
CA GLN A 160 0.87 13.05 13.53
C GLN A 160 -0.17 13.95 12.85
N GLN A 161 0.26 15.11 12.35
CA GLN A 161 -0.59 16.07 11.66
C GLN A 161 0.16 16.71 10.50
N MET A 162 -0.46 16.78 9.32
CA MET A 162 0.13 17.34 8.12
C MET A 162 -0.93 18.07 7.29
N THR A 163 -0.61 19.28 6.82
CA THR A 163 -1.38 19.94 5.75
C THR A 163 -0.62 19.82 4.44
N VAL A 164 -1.28 19.31 3.40
CA VAL A 164 -0.68 19.21 2.07
C VAL A 164 -1.25 20.33 1.20
N VAL A 165 -0.35 21.17 0.66
CA VAL A 165 -0.69 22.23 -0.29
C VAL A 165 -0.33 21.78 -1.70
N LEU A 166 -1.34 21.55 -2.54
CA LEU A 166 -1.18 21.12 -3.92
C LEU A 166 -1.77 22.14 -4.89
N GLY A 167 -1.23 22.16 -6.11
CA GLY A 167 -1.70 23.04 -7.17
C GLY A 167 -0.65 23.17 -8.27
N MET A 168 -1.08 23.57 -9.46
CA MET A 168 -0.18 23.77 -10.58
C MET A 168 0.90 24.83 -10.27
N HIS A 169 2.04 24.76 -10.94
CA HIS A 169 3.04 25.81 -10.85
C HIS A 169 2.40 27.18 -11.15
N ARG A 170 2.72 28.22 -10.36
CA ARG A 170 2.15 29.58 -10.44
C ARG A 170 0.65 29.72 -10.06
N SER A 171 0.04 28.70 -9.46
CA SER A 171 -1.33 28.80 -8.93
C SER A 171 -1.45 29.64 -7.65
N GLY A 172 -0.35 29.94 -6.96
CA GLY A 172 -0.34 30.66 -5.68
C GLY A 172 -0.05 29.76 -4.48
N THR A 173 0.34 28.49 -4.69
CA THR A 173 0.68 27.55 -3.62
C THR A 173 1.75 28.08 -2.66
N SER A 174 2.77 28.79 -3.16
CA SER A 174 3.79 29.40 -2.29
C SER A 174 3.23 30.52 -1.39
N ALA A 175 2.30 31.33 -1.89
CA ALA A 175 1.67 32.40 -1.10
C ALA A 175 0.78 31.81 0.01
N LEU A 176 0.00 30.77 -0.32
CA LEU A 176 -0.79 30.03 0.67
C LEU A 176 0.09 29.34 1.70
N THR A 177 1.18 28.69 1.27
CA THR A 177 2.12 28.03 2.19
C THR A 177 2.77 29.04 3.14
N GLY A 178 3.15 30.21 2.64
CA GLY A 178 3.65 31.30 3.48
C GLY A 178 2.64 31.86 4.47
N LEU A 179 1.35 31.95 4.08
CA LEU A 179 0.28 32.32 5.01
C LEU A 179 0.15 31.30 6.15
N LEU A 180 0.18 30.00 5.84
CA LEU A 180 0.14 28.92 6.85
C LEU A 180 1.35 28.99 7.78
N GLY A 181 2.53 29.24 7.23
CA GLY A 181 3.75 29.50 8.02
C GLY A 181 3.58 30.65 9.01
N ASN A 182 3.01 31.78 8.55
CA ASN A 182 2.72 32.93 9.41
C ASN A 182 1.66 32.65 10.49
N LEU A 183 0.81 31.63 10.29
CA LEU A 183 -0.17 31.16 11.27
C LEU A 183 0.41 30.09 12.23
N GLY A 184 1.70 29.77 12.10
CA GLY A 184 2.41 28.87 13.01
C GLY A 184 2.49 27.41 12.55
N ILE A 185 2.13 27.09 11.30
CA ILE A 185 2.34 25.75 10.74
C ILE A 185 3.79 25.64 10.25
N SER A 186 4.53 24.68 10.77
CA SER A 186 5.97 24.52 10.49
C SER A 186 6.24 24.15 9.02
N GLY A 187 7.33 24.68 8.45
CA GLY A 187 7.86 24.29 7.14
C GLY A 187 8.98 23.24 7.24
N PRO A 188 9.63 22.88 6.12
CA PRO A 188 10.76 21.97 6.14
C PRO A 188 11.99 22.57 6.83
N LEU A 189 12.82 21.71 7.40
CA LEU A 189 14.14 22.04 7.97
C LEU A 189 15.21 22.25 6.89
N ASP A 190 14.97 21.75 5.67
CA ASP A 190 15.86 21.83 4.52
C ASP A 190 15.20 22.51 3.30
N PRO A 191 14.61 23.71 3.46
CA PRO A 191 13.90 24.38 2.38
C PRO A 191 14.81 24.61 1.18
N LEU A 192 14.26 24.43 -0.01
CA LEU A 192 14.96 24.68 -1.27
C LEU A 192 15.31 26.18 -1.36
N GLY A 193 16.59 26.45 -1.56
CA GLY A 193 17.16 27.80 -1.49
C GLY A 193 16.63 28.78 -2.52
N ALA A 194 16.93 30.07 -2.29
CA ALA A 194 16.59 31.15 -3.22
C ALA A 194 17.24 30.97 -4.59
N THR A 195 16.53 31.40 -5.63
CA THR A 195 17.01 31.45 -7.01
C THR A 195 16.70 32.81 -7.63
N GLU A 196 17.22 33.08 -8.82
CA GLU A 196 16.87 34.29 -9.59
C GLU A 196 15.36 34.43 -9.84
N ASN A 197 14.65 33.30 -9.90
CA ASN A 197 13.19 33.27 -10.11
C ASN A 197 12.39 33.39 -8.81
N ASN A 198 13.03 33.22 -7.65
CA ASN A 198 12.40 33.33 -6.34
C ASN A 198 13.44 33.68 -5.26
N LEU A 199 13.58 34.98 -5.02
CA LEU A 199 14.60 35.54 -4.12
C LEU A 199 14.38 35.18 -2.64
N LEU A 200 13.16 34.78 -2.26
CA LEU A 200 12.84 34.39 -0.89
C LEU A 200 13.06 32.90 -0.62
N GLY A 201 13.46 32.12 -1.63
CA GLY A 201 13.48 30.66 -1.52
C GLY A 201 12.09 30.04 -1.59
N TYR A 202 12.08 28.71 -1.51
CA TYR A 202 10.90 27.89 -1.73
C TYR A 202 10.47 27.20 -0.44
N TRP A 203 9.21 26.77 -0.39
CA TRP A 203 8.66 26.04 0.75
C TRP A 203 8.79 24.52 0.59
N GLU A 204 9.30 24.07 -0.55
CA GLU A 204 9.65 22.69 -0.82
C GLU A 204 10.90 22.26 -0.06
N SER A 205 10.93 21.02 0.43
CA SER A 205 12.14 20.38 0.97
C SER A 205 13.09 19.99 -0.15
N THR A 206 14.39 20.28 0.01
CA THR A 206 15.43 19.94 -0.98
C THR A 206 15.58 18.43 -1.13
N SER A 207 15.60 17.69 -0.02
CA SER A 207 15.75 16.23 -0.04
C SER A 207 14.55 15.55 -0.72
N LEU A 208 13.32 15.95 -0.37
CA LEU A 208 12.10 15.38 -0.96
C LEU A 208 11.96 15.70 -2.45
N VAL A 209 12.28 16.93 -2.85
CA VAL A 209 12.30 17.34 -4.27
C VAL A 209 13.26 16.47 -5.06
N THR A 210 14.48 16.29 -4.55
CA THR A 210 15.52 15.47 -5.21
C THR A 210 15.10 14.01 -5.34
N SER A 211 14.50 13.45 -4.28
CA SER A 211 13.99 12.08 -4.24
C SER A 211 12.88 11.87 -5.28
N SER A 212 11.88 12.77 -5.29
CA SER A 212 10.78 12.73 -6.26
C SER A 212 11.28 12.90 -7.70
N ASP A 213 12.16 13.87 -7.98
CA ASP A 213 12.70 14.07 -9.33
C ASP A 213 13.45 12.85 -9.86
N ARG A 214 14.25 12.21 -9.01
CA ARG A 214 14.98 10.99 -9.39
C ARG A 214 14.00 9.86 -9.73
N PHE A 215 12.95 9.68 -8.93
CA PHE A 215 11.94 8.68 -9.22
C PHE A 215 11.19 8.99 -10.52
N LEU A 216 10.76 10.24 -10.71
CA LEU A 216 10.09 10.67 -11.94
C LEU A 216 10.96 10.39 -13.18
N ALA A 217 12.24 10.77 -13.13
CA ALA A 217 13.19 10.53 -14.21
C ALA A 217 13.38 9.03 -14.49
N SER A 218 13.41 8.18 -13.45
CA SER A 218 13.50 6.71 -13.62
C SER A 218 12.30 6.11 -14.38
N GLN A 219 11.16 6.80 -14.34
CA GLN A 219 9.95 6.43 -15.07
C GLN A 219 9.85 7.14 -16.44
N ASN A 220 10.95 7.72 -16.92
CA ASN A 220 11.01 8.54 -18.15
C ASN A 220 10.00 9.70 -18.15
N SER A 221 9.77 10.30 -16.98
CA SER A 221 8.79 11.34 -16.81
C SER A 221 9.36 12.55 -16.05
N HIS A 222 8.59 13.64 -16.04
CA HIS A 222 8.94 14.87 -15.37
C HIS A 222 7.67 15.57 -14.85
N TRP A 223 7.77 16.27 -13.73
CA TRP A 223 6.62 16.88 -13.04
C TRP A 223 5.84 17.89 -13.89
N SER A 224 6.51 18.51 -14.86
CA SER A 224 5.91 19.50 -15.77
C SER A 224 5.33 18.91 -17.06
N GLN A 225 5.39 17.59 -17.26
CA GLN A 225 4.85 16.95 -18.46
C GLN A 225 3.33 16.80 -18.36
N LEU A 226 2.64 17.13 -19.46
CA LEU A 226 1.20 16.95 -19.60
C LEU A 226 0.87 15.46 -19.80
N TYR A 227 0.55 14.79 -18.69
CA TYR A 227 -0.27 13.58 -18.62
C TYR A 227 0.17 12.34 -19.40
N HIS A 228 1.29 11.71 -19.05
CA HIS A 228 1.53 10.28 -19.38
C HIS A 228 2.02 9.51 -18.14
N TRP A 229 1.11 9.28 -17.18
CA TRP A 229 1.39 8.39 -16.06
C TRP A 229 0.43 7.19 -16.07
N SER A 230 0.95 5.98 -15.92
CA SER A 230 0.13 4.79 -15.89
C SER A 230 -0.66 4.73 -14.58
N PHE A 231 -1.97 4.52 -14.68
CA PHE A 231 -2.79 4.22 -13.52
C PHE A 231 -2.22 2.99 -12.79
N GLY A 232 -2.06 3.08 -11.47
CA GLY A 232 -1.45 2.01 -10.69
C GLY A 232 0.07 1.91 -10.82
N TRP A 233 0.78 2.98 -11.13
CA TRP A 233 2.26 2.99 -11.18
C TRP A 233 2.93 2.52 -9.87
N TRP A 234 2.24 2.71 -8.74
CA TRP A 234 2.69 2.26 -7.42
C TRP A 234 2.64 0.75 -7.23
N LYS A 235 2.16 0.00 -8.25
CA LYS A 235 2.19 -1.47 -8.26
C LYS A 235 3.63 -2.04 -8.32
N SER A 236 4.60 -1.26 -8.80
CA SER A 236 5.96 -1.74 -9.04
C SER A 236 6.80 -1.82 -7.76
N ALA A 237 7.80 -2.71 -7.74
CA ALA A 237 8.76 -2.80 -6.62
C ALA A 237 9.56 -1.49 -6.44
N ALA A 238 9.94 -0.84 -7.54
CA ALA A 238 10.64 0.44 -7.50
C ALA A 238 9.78 1.54 -6.86
N ALA A 239 8.47 1.54 -7.09
CA ALA A 239 7.57 2.49 -6.44
C ALA A 239 7.46 2.26 -4.94
N LEU A 240 7.38 1.01 -4.47
CA LEU A 240 7.42 0.70 -3.04
C LEU A 240 8.70 1.20 -2.37
N GLU A 241 9.84 0.93 -3.00
CA GLU A 241 11.15 1.36 -2.49
C GLU A 241 11.23 2.88 -2.40
N TRP A 242 10.72 3.58 -3.43
CA TRP A 242 10.64 5.04 -3.42
C TRP A 242 9.70 5.57 -2.33
N ILE A 243 8.51 4.97 -2.14
CA ILE A 243 7.56 5.40 -1.10
C ILE A 243 8.20 5.27 0.29
N ASP A 244 8.87 4.14 0.57
CA ASP A 244 9.54 3.95 1.86
C ASP A 244 10.70 4.94 2.05
N SER A 245 11.52 5.17 1.02
CA SER A 245 12.60 6.16 1.08
C SER A 245 12.06 7.58 1.25
N TYR A 246 10.96 7.92 0.57
CA TYR A 246 10.33 9.25 0.68
C TYR A 246 9.84 9.52 2.11
N TRP A 247 9.18 8.55 2.74
CA TRP A 247 8.82 8.67 4.16
C TRP A 247 10.03 8.69 5.10
N HIS A 248 11.13 8.04 4.73
CA HIS A 248 12.40 8.13 5.46
C HIS A 248 13.04 9.52 5.37
N ASP A 249 12.99 10.15 4.20
CA ASP A 249 13.52 11.50 4.01
C ASP A 249 12.61 12.54 4.67
N LEU A 250 11.30 12.33 4.64
CA LEU A 250 10.31 13.25 5.20
C LEU A 250 10.47 13.41 6.73
N GLN A 251 10.72 12.33 7.46
CA GLN A 251 10.99 12.40 8.90
C GLN A 251 12.28 13.18 9.25
N ASN A 252 13.21 13.32 8.30
CA ASN A 252 14.44 14.09 8.47
C ASN A 252 14.23 15.56 8.06
N ALA A 253 13.36 15.79 7.07
CA ALA A 253 13.03 17.11 6.56
C ALA A 253 12.00 17.85 7.44
N TYR A 254 11.19 17.16 8.24
CA TYR A 254 10.13 17.76 9.06
C TYR A 254 10.11 17.20 10.48
N ASN A 255 9.70 18.03 11.44
CA ASN A 255 9.40 17.57 12.79
C ASN A 255 8.05 16.83 12.80
N THR A 256 8.09 15.50 12.80
CA THR A 256 6.89 14.64 12.73
C THR A 256 5.96 14.73 13.95
N ASN A 257 6.41 15.37 15.04
CA ASN A 257 5.61 15.62 16.24
C ASN A 257 4.85 16.95 16.20
N GLU A 258 5.13 17.81 15.22
CA GLU A 258 4.43 19.07 15.01
C GLU A 258 3.48 19.00 13.82
N HIS A 259 2.55 19.95 13.76
CA HIS A 259 1.78 20.19 12.56
C HIS A 259 2.64 20.96 11.55
N PHE A 260 2.89 20.36 10.39
CA PHE A 260 3.67 20.99 9.32
C PHE A 260 2.91 21.04 7.99
N VAL A 261 3.37 21.92 7.12
CA VAL A 261 2.87 22.05 5.75
C VAL A 261 3.83 21.38 4.76
N LEU A 262 3.32 20.39 4.02
CA LEU A 262 4.02 19.75 2.91
C LEU A 262 3.56 20.38 1.60
N LYS A 263 4.49 21.03 0.92
CA LYS A 263 4.26 21.56 -0.43
C LYS A 263 5.31 20.98 -1.37
N ASP A 264 4.86 20.30 -2.42
CA ASP A 264 5.69 19.89 -3.56
C ASP A 264 4.78 19.64 -4.79
N PRO A 265 4.94 20.39 -5.90
CA PRO A 265 4.16 20.17 -7.12
C PRO A 265 4.23 18.75 -7.68
N ARG A 266 5.30 17.99 -7.37
CA ARG A 266 5.47 16.60 -7.81
C ARG A 266 4.43 15.66 -7.22
N LEU A 267 3.93 15.99 -6.02
CA LEU A 267 2.90 15.21 -5.36
C LEU A 267 1.55 15.30 -6.08
N CYS A 268 1.33 16.27 -6.97
CA CYS A 268 0.18 16.24 -7.87
C CYS A 268 0.13 14.99 -8.76
N ILE A 269 1.27 14.31 -8.97
CA ILE A 269 1.39 13.04 -9.69
C ILE A 269 1.58 11.88 -8.72
N LEU A 270 2.47 12.06 -7.74
CA LEU A 270 2.98 10.96 -6.91
C LEU A 270 2.13 10.64 -5.68
N LEU A 271 1.20 11.52 -5.27
CA LEU A 271 0.43 11.30 -4.05
C LEU A 271 -0.49 10.08 -4.15
N GLU A 272 -0.96 9.72 -5.35
CA GLU A 272 -1.88 8.59 -5.57
C GLU A 272 -1.31 7.28 -5.00
N GLY A 273 -0.01 7.04 -5.16
CA GLY A 273 0.66 5.86 -4.62
C GLY A 273 0.80 5.86 -3.10
N MET A 274 0.66 7.02 -2.46
CA MET A 274 0.80 7.18 -1.01
C MET A 274 -0.54 7.11 -0.27
N ILE A 275 -1.68 7.16 -0.98
CA ILE A 275 -3.04 7.15 -0.41
C ILE A 275 -3.23 6.08 0.69
N PRO A 276 -2.72 4.84 0.57
CA PRO A 276 -2.90 3.83 1.62
C PRO A 276 -2.25 4.20 2.97
N CYS A 277 -1.32 5.17 3.00
CA CYS A 277 -0.75 5.73 4.24
C CYS A 277 -1.50 6.96 4.77
N LEU A 278 -2.38 7.57 3.97
CA LEU A 278 -3.00 8.87 4.20
C LEU A 278 -4.41 8.69 4.75
N ILE A 279 -4.49 8.00 5.88
CA ILE A 279 -5.75 7.68 6.55
C ILE A 279 -5.79 8.31 7.95
N ASP A 280 -6.99 8.65 8.40
CA ASP A 280 -7.19 9.41 9.64
C ASP A 280 -6.66 8.72 10.90
N SER A 281 -6.57 7.39 10.90
CA SER A 281 -6.05 6.65 12.05
C SER A 281 -4.53 6.66 12.18
N LEU A 282 -3.82 6.96 11.08
CA LEU A 282 -2.36 7.11 11.08
C LEU A 282 -1.94 8.56 11.20
N LEU A 283 -2.66 9.47 10.54
CA LEU A 283 -2.29 10.86 10.32
C LEU A 283 -3.52 11.74 10.24
N GLN A 284 -3.55 12.83 11.01
CA GLN A 284 -4.49 13.91 10.77
C GLN A 284 -4.04 14.72 9.54
N LEU A 285 -4.85 14.67 8.48
CA LEU A 285 -4.46 15.17 7.16
C LEU A 285 -5.45 16.21 6.63
N ASP A 286 -4.92 17.38 6.28
CA ASP A 286 -5.69 18.42 5.59
C ASP A 286 -5.16 18.62 4.17
N PHE A 287 -6.06 18.73 3.18
CA PHE A 287 -5.70 19.06 1.80
C PHE A 287 -6.16 20.45 1.42
N LEU A 288 -5.23 21.26 0.91
CA LEU A 288 -5.51 22.55 0.29
C LEU A 288 -5.10 22.50 -1.17
N LEU A 289 -6.09 22.33 -2.04
CA LEU A 289 -5.91 22.26 -3.48
C LEU A 289 -6.26 23.59 -4.13
N ILE A 290 -5.30 24.20 -4.82
CA ILE A 290 -5.54 25.41 -5.62
C ILE A 290 -5.83 24.99 -7.06
N LEU A 291 -7.11 25.10 -7.44
CA LEU A 291 -7.60 24.93 -8.81
C LEU A 291 -7.67 26.30 -9.48
N ARG A 292 -6.98 26.48 -10.60
CA ARG A 292 -7.01 27.71 -11.39
C ARG A 292 -7.23 27.39 -12.86
#